data_AF-A0A0M4DVS9-F1
#
_entry.id   AF-A0A0M4DVS9-F1
#
_cell.length_a   1.000
_cell.length_b   1.000
_cell.length_c   1.000
_cell.angle_alpha   90.00
_cell.angle_beta   90.00
_cell.angle_gamma   90.00
#
_symmetry.space_group_name_H-M   'P 1'
#
loop_
_entity.id
_entity.type
_entity.pdbx_description
1 polymer ?
#
loop_
_entity_poly.entity_id
_entity_poly.type
_entity_poly.pdbx_seq_one_letter_code
_entity_poly.pdbx_strand_id
1 'polypeptide(L)'
;MRGMRVNVVSDVHGNAKDLAIAGDGADALICLGDLVLFLDYADHSRGIFPDLFGVENADRIVELRSARRFDEAREFGRGLWAELGIDKETAIEAAVRRQYAELFAAFPTPTYATYGNVDMPALWHEYARPGTTVLDGERVEIGGRVFGFVGGGLRTPMRTPYEISDEEYAAKVEAIGEVDVLCSHIPPDVPELTYDTVARRFERGSRALLDAIRRTRPRYSLFGHVHQPLVRRMRVGATECVNVGHFAARGRPWSLSW
;
A
#
# COMPACT_ATOMS: atom_id res chain seq x y z
N MET A 1 -11.63 -27.26 17.48
CA MET A 1 -12.13 -26.08 16.75
C MET A 1 -11.09 -25.74 15.70
N ARG A 2 -11.48 -25.41 14.47
CA ARG A 2 -10.53 -24.97 13.43
C ARG A 2 -9.93 -23.63 13.89
N GLY A 3 -8.61 -23.49 13.83
CA GLY A 3 -7.92 -22.23 14.17
C GLY A 3 -8.28 -21.12 13.19
N MET A 4 -8.11 -19.87 13.61
CA MET A 4 -8.37 -18.69 12.79
C MET A 4 -7.23 -18.49 11.79
N ARG A 5 -7.56 -18.16 10.54
CA ARG A 5 -6.59 -17.83 9.49
C ARG A 5 -6.97 -16.52 8.81
N VAL A 6 -6.03 -15.59 8.75
CA VAL A 6 -6.18 -14.33 8.03
C VAL A 6 -5.10 -14.24 6.96
N ASN A 7 -5.51 -13.92 5.73
CA ASN A 7 -4.60 -13.59 4.65
C ASN A 7 -4.36 -12.08 4.64
N VAL A 8 -3.14 -11.67 4.34
CA VAL A 8 -2.70 -10.27 4.39
C VAL A 8 -1.96 -9.93 3.10
N VAL A 9 -2.36 -8.82 2.48
CA VAL A 9 -1.78 -8.28 1.25
C VAL A 9 -1.44 -6.79 1.42
N SER A 10 -0.51 -6.30 0.63
CA SER A 10 -0.17 -4.88 0.49
C SER A 10 0.48 -4.66 -0.87
N ASP A 11 0.48 -3.43 -1.37
CA ASP A 11 1.02 -3.04 -2.68
C ASP A 11 0.32 -3.86 -3.78
N VAL A 12 -1.00 -3.70 -3.86
CA VAL A 12 -1.88 -4.44 -4.79
C VAL A 12 -1.71 -3.97 -6.22
N HIS A 13 -1.51 -2.67 -6.42
CA HIS A 13 -1.27 -1.99 -7.70
C HIS A 13 -2.02 -2.62 -8.87
N GLY A 14 -3.36 -2.54 -8.82
CA GLY A 14 -4.21 -2.98 -9.92
C GLY A 14 -4.29 -4.49 -10.15
N ASN A 15 -3.70 -5.34 -9.30
CA ASN A 15 -3.83 -6.80 -9.44
C ASN A 15 -5.17 -7.32 -8.89
N ALA A 16 -6.27 -6.94 -9.54
CA ALA A 16 -7.62 -7.36 -9.17
C ALA A 16 -7.85 -8.87 -9.35
N LYS A 17 -7.20 -9.46 -10.36
CA LYS A 17 -7.31 -10.89 -10.67
C LYS A 17 -6.87 -11.77 -9.49
N ASP A 18 -5.67 -11.54 -8.97
CA ASP A 18 -5.17 -12.35 -7.85
C ASP A 18 -5.83 -11.91 -6.52
N LEU A 19 -6.25 -10.64 -6.40
CA LEU A 19 -7.00 -10.15 -5.25
C LEU A 19 -8.31 -10.93 -5.05
N ALA A 20 -9.02 -11.25 -6.14
CA ALA A 20 -10.27 -12.00 -6.11
C ALA A 20 -10.18 -13.37 -5.42
N ILE A 21 -8.99 -13.99 -5.46
CA ILE A 21 -8.72 -15.30 -4.83
C ILE A 21 -7.83 -15.18 -3.59
N ALA A 22 -7.45 -13.96 -3.19
CA ALA A 22 -6.55 -13.75 -2.05
C ALA A 22 -7.17 -14.17 -0.72
N GLY A 23 -8.50 -14.36 -0.65
CA GLY A 23 -9.21 -14.88 0.52
C GLY A 23 -9.20 -16.41 0.63
N ASP A 24 -8.71 -17.14 -0.37
CA ASP A 24 -8.88 -18.58 -0.44
C ASP A 24 -8.26 -19.31 0.78
N GLY A 25 -9.14 -20.04 1.48
CA GLY A 25 -8.81 -20.81 2.67
C GLY A 25 -8.51 -19.98 3.92
N ALA A 26 -8.76 -18.67 3.91
CA ALA A 26 -8.73 -17.81 5.09
C ALA A 26 -10.15 -17.45 5.53
N ASP A 27 -10.29 -17.07 6.81
CA ASP A 27 -11.53 -16.60 7.41
C ASP A 27 -11.75 -15.10 7.18
N ALA A 28 -10.69 -14.35 6.85
CA ALA A 28 -10.73 -12.94 6.45
C ALA A 28 -9.51 -12.55 5.59
N LEU A 29 -9.65 -11.46 4.82
CA LEU A 29 -8.55 -10.75 4.19
C LEU A 29 -8.23 -9.45 4.94
N ILE A 30 -6.95 -9.13 5.05
CA ILE A 30 -6.44 -7.80 5.40
C ILE A 30 -5.72 -7.21 4.18
N CYS A 31 -6.07 -5.98 3.79
CA CYS A 31 -5.40 -5.24 2.72
C CYS A 31 -4.74 -3.96 3.27
N LEU A 32 -3.42 -3.85 3.16
CA LEU A 32 -2.64 -2.73 3.68
C LEU A 32 -2.29 -1.73 2.58
N GLY A 33 -3.27 -1.40 1.74
CA GLY A 33 -3.18 -0.28 0.81
C GLY A 33 -2.39 -0.50 -0.48
N ASP A 34 -2.21 0.62 -1.17
CA ASP A 34 -1.60 0.76 -2.50
C ASP A 34 -2.38 -0.05 -3.55
N LEU A 35 -3.65 0.30 -3.70
CA LEU A 35 -4.55 -0.26 -4.71
C LEU A 35 -4.24 0.30 -6.10
N VAL A 36 -3.98 1.60 -6.18
CA VAL A 36 -3.80 2.31 -7.45
C VAL A 36 -2.51 1.90 -8.16
N LEU A 37 -2.60 1.56 -9.44
CA LEU A 37 -1.47 1.40 -10.35
C LEU A 37 -1.36 2.62 -11.27
N PHE A 38 -0.41 3.51 -10.99
CA PHE A 38 -0.16 4.64 -11.86
C PHE A 38 0.69 4.26 -13.08
N LEU A 39 1.79 3.54 -12.88
CA LEU A 39 2.69 3.09 -13.94
C LEU A 39 3.42 1.82 -13.46
N ASP A 40 3.34 0.76 -14.24
CA ASP A 40 4.08 -0.48 -13.99
C ASP A 40 5.45 -0.42 -14.69
N TYR A 41 6.52 -0.76 -13.97
CA TYR A 41 7.91 -0.75 -14.48
C TYR A 41 8.33 -2.09 -15.10
N ALA A 42 7.50 -3.14 -14.98
CA ALA A 42 7.73 -4.44 -15.60
C ALA A 42 6.88 -4.64 -16.86
N ASP A 43 5.67 -4.08 -16.88
CA ASP A 43 4.75 -4.12 -18.03
C ASP A 43 4.17 -2.72 -18.31
N HIS A 44 4.82 -1.99 -19.22
CA HIS A 44 4.49 -0.59 -19.50
C HIS A 44 3.12 -0.40 -20.16
N SER A 45 2.40 -1.48 -20.50
CA SER A 45 1.03 -1.41 -20.98
C SER A 45 0.00 -1.23 -19.86
N ARG A 46 0.40 -1.36 -18.58
CA ARG A 46 -0.49 -1.35 -17.43
C ARG A 46 -0.42 -0.05 -16.63
N GLY A 47 -1.59 0.41 -16.20
CA GLY A 47 -1.75 1.52 -15.25
C GLY A 47 -2.32 2.80 -15.87
N ILE A 48 -2.53 3.80 -15.02
CA ILE A 48 -3.14 5.07 -15.42
C ILE A 48 -2.31 5.80 -16.49
N PHE A 49 -0.99 5.74 -16.40
CA PHE A 49 -0.10 6.48 -17.30
C PHE A 49 -0.24 6.01 -18.77
N PRO A 50 -0.08 4.71 -19.11
CA PRO A 50 -0.30 4.26 -20.48
C PRO A 50 -1.76 4.40 -20.93
N ASP A 51 -2.75 4.33 -20.03
CA ASP A 51 -4.15 4.59 -20.38
C ASP A 51 -4.37 6.04 -20.86
N LEU A 52 -3.67 7.00 -20.26
CA LEU A 52 -3.79 8.43 -20.58
C LEU A 52 -2.88 8.86 -21.74
N PHE A 53 -1.67 8.30 -21.82
CA PHE A 53 -0.63 8.80 -22.71
C PHE A 53 -0.13 7.78 -23.74
N GLY A 54 -0.60 6.53 -23.68
CA GLY A 54 -0.15 5.47 -24.57
C GLY A 54 1.13 4.76 -24.11
N VAL A 55 1.30 3.53 -24.60
CA VAL A 55 2.39 2.62 -24.21
C VAL A 55 3.76 3.15 -24.63
N GLU A 56 3.89 3.75 -25.82
CA GLU A 56 5.17 4.31 -26.30
C GLU A 56 5.71 5.41 -25.36
N ASN A 57 4.81 6.24 -24.82
CA ASN A 57 5.17 7.26 -23.85
C ASN A 57 5.52 6.65 -22.49
N ALA A 58 4.87 5.54 -22.12
CA ALA A 58 5.22 4.77 -20.93
C ALA A 58 6.62 4.15 -21.04
N ASP A 59 6.95 3.55 -22.18
CA ASP A 59 8.30 3.07 -22.49
C ASP A 59 9.33 4.18 -22.31
N ARG A 60 9.06 5.34 -22.91
CA ARG A 60 9.97 6.47 -22.88
C ARG A 60 10.19 7.03 -21.48
N ILE A 61 9.13 7.19 -20.68
CA ILE A 61 9.29 7.75 -19.33
C ILE A 61 9.99 6.77 -18.39
N VAL A 62 9.75 5.46 -18.53
CA VAL A 62 10.44 4.43 -17.76
C VAL A 62 11.92 4.37 -18.15
N GLU A 63 12.25 4.44 -19.44
CA GLU A 63 13.64 4.50 -19.93
C GLU A 63 14.40 5.67 -19.29
N LEU A 64 13.84 6.89 -19.35
CA LEU A 64 14.46 8.08 -18.78
C LEU A 64 14.70 7.96 -17.27
N ARG A 65 13.71 7.45 -16.53
CA ARG A 65 13.83 7.27 -15.08
C ARG A 65 14.83 6.18 -14.71
N SER A 66 14.84 5.07 -15.44
CA SER A 66 15.79 3.97 -15.25
C SER A 66 17.23 4.42 -15.51
N ALA A 67 17.42 5.29 -16.50
CA ALA A 67 18.70 5.93 -16.80
C ALA A 67 19.06 7.09 -15.86
N ARG A 68 18.24 7.38 -14.83
CA ARG A 68 18.41 8.50 -13.88
C ARG A 68 18.38 9.89 -14.53
N ARG A 69 17.78 10.02 -15.72
CA ARG A 69 17.59 11.29 -16.45
C ARG A 69 16.33 11.98 -15.96
N PHE A 70 16.28 12.30 -14.67
CA PHE A 70 15.05 12.78 -14.01
C PHE A 70 14.56 14.14 -14.54
N ASP A 71 15.45 15.02 -14.95
CA ASP A 71 15.09 16.34 -15.47
C ASP A 71 14.36 16.21 -16.81
N GLU A 72 14.89 15.37 -17.70
CA GLU A 72 14.28 15.05 -18.98
C GLU A 72 12.96 14.30 -18.81
N ALA A 73 12.88 13.35 -17.86
CA ALA A 73 11.62 12.67 -17.53
C ALA A 73 10.54 13.65 -17.03
N ARG A 74 10.93 14.66 -16.25
CA ARG A 74 10.01 15.71 -15.77
C ARG A 74 9.56 16.61 -16.90
N GLU A 75 10.47 17.02 -17.78
CA GLU A 75 10.14 17.84 -18.94
C GLU A 75 9.20 17.11 -19.91
N PHE A 76 9.53 15.86 -20.25
CA PHE A 76 8.70 14.99 -21.08
C PHE A 76 7.29 14.82 -20.49
N GLY A 77 7.20 14.48 -19.20
CA GLY A 77 5.91 14.35 -18.52
C GLY A 77 5.09 15.64 -18.53
N ARG A 78 5.72 16.82 -18.35
CA ARG A 78 5.02 18.10 -18.45
C ARG A 78 4.44 18.34 -19.83
N GLY A 79 5.15 17.95 -20.90
CA GLY A 79 4.65 18.02 -22.27
C GLY A 79 3.36 17.22 -22.45
N LEU A 80 3.39 15.95 -22.02
CA LEU A 80 2.21 15.06 -22.11
C LEU A 80 0.99 15.62 -21.36
N TRP A 81 1.19 16.16 -20.15
CA TRP A 81 0.10 16.77 -19.39
C TRP A 81 -0.44 18.03 -20.06
N ALA A 82 0.40 18.83 -20.71
CA ALA A 82 -0.03 20.03 -21.42
C ALA A 82 -0.87 19.71 -22.67
N GLU A 83 -0.65 18.56 -23.30
CA GLU A 83 -1.34 18.12 -24.51
C GLU A 83 -2.68 17.40 -24.23
N LEU A 84 -2.88 16.86 -23.02
CA LEU A 84 -4.05 16.04 -22.67
C LEU A 84 -5.40 16.78 -22.79
N GLY A 85 -5.40 18.12 -22.77
CA GLY A 85 -6.60 18.95 -22.95
C GLY A 85 -7.61 18.88 -21.79
N ILE A 86 -7.26 18.19 -20.70
CA ILE A 86 -8.04 18.07 -19.46
C ILE A 86 -7.09 18.34 -18.28
N ASP A 87 -7.65 18.94 -17.24
CA ASP A 87 -6.96 19.12 -15.96
C ASP A 87 -6.40 17.79 -15.41
N LYS A 88 -5.17 17.85 -14.89
CA LYS A 88 -4.41 16.66 -14.47
C LYS A 88 -5.12 15.92 -13.33
N GLU A 89 -5.53 16.65 -12.31
CA GLU A 89 -6.20 16.11 -11.12
C GLU A 89 -7.50 15.41 -11.53
N THR A 90 -8.28 16.04 -12.42
CA THR A 90 -9.51 15.48 -12.98
C THR A 90 -9.26 14.17 -13.74
N ALA A 91 -8.23 14.13 -14.60
CA ALA A 91 -7.88 12.94 -15.38
C ALA A 91 -7.41 11.78 -14.48
N ILE A 92 -6.58 12.07 -13.48
CA ILE A 92 -6.10 11.09 -12.50
C ILE A 92 -7.26 10.55 -11.68
N GLU A 93 -8.12 11.41 -11.13
CA GLU A 93 -9.27 10.97 -10.32
C GLU A 93 -10.18 10.06 -11.14
N ALA A 94 -10.52 10.45 -12.38
CA ALA A 94 -11.35 9.63 -13.27
C ALA A 94 -10.74 8.23 -13.52
N ALA A 95 -9.41 8.14 -13.66
CA ALA A 95 -8.72 6.87 -13.84
C ALA A 95 -8.66 6.03 -12.56
N VAL A 96 -8.39 6.66 -11.40
CA VAL A 96 -8.44 6.01 -10.08
C VAL A 96 -9.83 5.43 -9.81
N ARG A 97 -10.89 6.19 -10.11
CA ARG A 97 -12.28 5.73 -9.96
C ARG A 97 -12.59 4.46 -10.76
N ARG A 98 -12.00 4.30 -11.96
CA ARG A 98 -12.14 3.06 -12.75
C ARG A 98 -11.42 1.89 -12.08
N GLN A 99 -10.18 2.08 -11.63
CA GLN A 99 -9.45 1.03 -10.92
C GLN A 99 -10.13 0.62 -9.61
N TYR A 100 -10.67 1.58 -8.84
CA TYR A 100 -11.41 1.28 -7.62
C TYR A 100 -12.68 0.48 -7.86
N ALA A 101 -13.43 0.77 -8.93
CA ALA A 101 -14.61 0.00 -9.26
C ALA A 101 -14.29 -1.50 -9.44
N GLU A 102 -13.17 -1.81 -10.11
CA GLU A 102 -12.69 -3.17 -10.31
C GLU A 102 -12.12 -3.79 -9.03
N LEU A 103 -11.20 -3.09 -8.34
CA LEU A 103 -10.48 -3.60 -7.18
C LEU A 103 -11.40 -3.85 -5.98
N PHE A 104 -12.33 -2.93 -5.69
CA PHE A 104 -13.29 -3.13 -4.61
C PHE A 104 -14.31 -4.22 -4.93
N ALA A 105 -14.66 -4.43 -6.20
CA ALA A 105 -15.49 -5.55 -6.61
C ALA A 105 -14.77 -6.90 -6.46
N ALA A 106 -13.43 -6.90 -6.53
CA ALA A 106 -12.60 -8.08 -6.35
C ALA A 106 -12.31 -8.42 -4.87
N PHE A 107 -12.64 -7.55 -3.90
CA PHE A 107 -12.35 -7.87 -2.50
C PHE A 107 -13.13 -9.11 -2.01
N PRO A 108 -12.44 -10.11 -1.42
CA PRO A 108 -13.08 -11.17 -0.67
C PRO A 108 -13.89 -10.63 0.51
N THR A 109 -14.85 -11.41 1.01
CA THR A 109 -15.63 -11.05 2.20
C THR A 109 -15.39 -12.08 3.31
N PRO A 110 -15.05 -11.68 4.55
CA PRO A 110 -14.80 -10.30 4.99
C PRO A 110 -13.39 -9.79 4.62
N THR A 111 -13.30 -8.49 4.29
CA THR A 111 -12.05 -7.74 4.11
C THR A 111 -11.95 -6.59 5.11
N TYR A 112 -10.79 -6.44 5.73
CA TYR A 112 -10.40 -5.27 6.51
C TYR A 112 -9.28 -4.53 5.77
N ALA A 113 -9.50 -3.27 5.44
CA ALA A 113 -8.59 -2.52 4.57
C ALA A 113 -8.14 -1.22 5.22
N THR A 114 -6.88 -0.88 4.98
CA THR A 114 -6.38 0.49 5.12
C THR A 114 -5.73 0.89 3.79
N TYR A 115 -5.59 2.18 3.56
CA TYR A 115 -5.07 2.74 2.31
C TYR A 115 -3.56 2.97 2.37
N GLY A 116 -2.92 3.02 1.21
CA GLY A 116 -1.50 3.31 1.07
C GLY A 116 -1.24 4.74 0.62
N ASN A 117 0.01 5.04 0.26
CA ASN A 117 0.41 6.40 -0.10
C ASN A 117 0.03 6.80 -1.53
N VAL A 118 -0.30 5.83 -2.40
CA VAL A 118 -0.78 6.12 -3.77
C VAL A 118 -2.30 6.18 -3.90
N ASP A 119 -3.02 5.80 -2.84
CA ASP A 119 -4.48 5.77 -2.84
C ASP A 119 -5.08 7.17 -2.61
N MET A 120 -6.35 7.32 -2.94
CA MET A 120 -7.23 8.46 -2.65
C MET A 120 -8.31 8.08 -1.62
N PRO A 121 -8.04 8.18 -0.30
CA PRO A 121 -8.94 7.70 0.75
C PRO A 121 -10.31 8.39 0.77
N ALA A 122 -10.36 9.66 0.36
CA ALA A 122 -11.61 10.42 0.26
C ALA A 122 -12.66 9.73 -0.62
N LEU A 123 -12.25 8.90 -1.58
CA LEU A 123 -13.15 8.18 -2.47
C LEU A 123 -13.60 6.81 -1.93
N TRP A 124 -12.87 6.22 -0.97
CA TRP A 124 -13.06 4.80 -0.58
C TRP A 124 -14.47 4.51 -0.05
N HIS A 125 -15.11 5.48 0.61
CA HIS A 125 -16.48 5.35 1.12
C HIS A 125 -17.53 5.14 0.01
N GLU A 126 -17.24 5.56 -1.22
CA GLU A 126 -18.12 5.34 -2.38
C GLU A 126 -18.05 3.88 -2.88
N TYR A 127 -16.98 3.15 -2.55
CA TYR A 127 -16.70 1.81 -3.08
C TYR A 127 -16.77 0.71 -2.03
N ALA A 128 -16.56 1.03 -0.75
CA ALA A 128 -16.70 0.07 0.34
C ALA A 128 -18.15 -0.46 0.39
N ARG A 129 -18.30 -1.79 0.34
CA ARG A 129 -19.59 -2.50 0.35
C ARG A 129 -19.73 -3.32 1.64
N PRO A 130 -20.93 -3.82 1.97
CA PRO A 130 -21.08 -4.81 3.04
C PRO A 130 -20.06 -5.95 2.87
N GLY A 131 -19.28 -6.20 3.91
CA GLY A 131 -18.16 -7.16 3.88
C GLY A 131 -16.77 -6.55 3.71
N THR A 132 -16.65 -5.25 3.38
CA THR A 132 -15.39 -4.50 3.38
C THR A 132 -15.42 -3.42 4.46
N THR A 133 -14.53 -3.52 5.44
CA THR A 133 -14.37 -2.53 6.52
C THR A 133 -13.08 -1.76 6.32
N VAL A 134 -13.20 -0.44 6.15
CA VAL A 134 -12.04 0.47 6.05
C VAL A 134 -11.69 0.96 7.45
N LEU A 135 -10.40 0.90 7.83
CA LEU A 135 -9.90 1.25 9.15
C LEU A 135 -8.63 2.11 9.03
N ASP A 136 -8.57 3.23 9.75
CA ASP A 136 -7.38 4.08 9.82
C ASP A 136 -7.34 4.90 11.12
N GLY A 137 -6.28 4.72 11.91
CA GLY A 137 -6.26 5.20 13.30
C GLY A 137 -7.27 4.46 14.20
N GLU A 138 -7.74 3.30 13.73
CA GLU A 138 -8.82 2.52 14.34
C GLU A 138 -8.37 1.09 14.61
N ARG A 139 -9.14 0.38 15.45
CA ARG A 139 -8.88 -1.01 15.81
C ARG A 139 -10.14 -1.86 15.72
N VAL A 140 -9.96 -3.15 15.47
CA VAL A 140 -11.05 -4.13 15.38
C VAL A 140 -10.62 -5.46 15.96
N GLU A 141 -11.56 -6.21 16.52
CA GLU A 141 -11.33 -7.59 16.92
C GLU A 141 -11.62 -8.55 15.75
N ILE A 142 -10.66 -9.40 15.43
CA ILE A 142 -10.77 -10.44 14.40
C ILE A 142 -10.36 -11.75 15.07
N GLY A 143 -11.29 -12.70 15.20
CA GLY A 143 -11.00 -14.04 15.75
C GLY A 143 -10.33 -14.03 17.14
N GLY A 144 -10.75 -13.14 18.04
CA GLY A 144 -10.23 -13.03 19.40
C GLY A 144 -8.88 -12.31 19.53
N ARG A 145 -8.43 -11.60 18.48
CA ARG A 145 -7.25 -10.73 18.51
C ARG A 145 -7.61 -9.32 18.08
N VAL A 146 -6.99 -8.33 18.71
CA VAL A 146 -7.15 -6.91 18.37
C VAL A 146 -6.12 -6.51 17.32
N PHE A 147 -6.61 -6.01 16.19
CA PHE A 147 -5.81 -5.47 15.10
C PHE A 147 -5.95 -3.95 15.07
N GLY A 148 -4.84 -3.22 15.02
CA GLY A 148 -4.82 -1.76 14.83
C GLY A 148 -4.35 -1.41 13.42
N PHE A 149 -4.97 -0.40 12.79
CA PHE A 149 -4.72 -0.04 11.38
C PHE A 149 -4.23 1.40 11.25
N VAL A 150 -3.14 1.59 10.49
CA VAL A 150 -2.58 2.91 10.17
C VAL A 150 -2.23 3.00 8.68
N GLY A 151 -2.99 3.76 7.92
CA GLY A 151 -2.84 3.93 6.49
C GLY A 151 -2.05 5.17 6.08
N GLY A 152 -1.71 5.22 4.80
CA GLY A 152 -1.01 6.31 4.14
C GLY A 152 0.51 6.23 4.24
N GLY A 153 1.18 7.26 3.70
CA GLY A 153 2.63 7.43 3.78
C GLY A 153 3.02 8.75 4.43
N LEU A 154 4.31 8.92 4.69
CA LEU A 154 4.88 10.18 5.16
C LEU A 154 5.33 11.03 3.98
N ARG A 155 5.24 12.36 4.09
CA ARG A 155 5.67 13.30 3.03
C ARG A 155 7.05 12.99 2.46
N THR A 156 7.16 12.81 1.16
CA THR A 156 8.43 12.59 0.47
C THR A 156 8.61 13.60 -0.67
N PRO A 157 9.81 13.71 -1.26
CA PRO A 157 9.99 14.44 -2.50
C PRO A 157 9.15 13.90 -3.68
N MET A 158 8.64 12.66 -3.59
CA MET A 158 7.80 12.05 -4.64
C MET A 158 6.39 12.63 -4.64
N ARG A 159 5.88 13.12 -3.50
CA ARG A 159 4.56 13.73 -3.36
C ARG A 159 3.44 12.84 -3.90
N THR A 160 3.40 11.58 -3.46
CA THR A 160 2.32 10.67 -3.85
C THR A 160 0.96 11.13 -3.30
N PRO A 161 -0.17 10.69 -3.88
CA PRO A 161 -1.51 11.20 -3.57
C PRO A 161 -1.88 11.33 -2.09
N TYR A 162 -1.49 10.38 -1.23
CA TYR A 162 -1.84 10.40 0.19
C TYR A 162 -0.61 10.26 1.10
N GLU A 163 0.17 11.34 1.13
CA GLU A 163 1.23 11.54 2.11
C GLU A 163 0.81 12.58 3.17
N ILE A 164 0.91 12.19 4.44
CA ILE A 164 0.56 13.04 5.59
C ILE A 164 1.81 13.47 6.37
N SER A 165 1.63 14.43 7.27
CA SER A 165 2.71 14.87 8.16
C SER A 165 3.09 13.78 9.18
N ASP A 166 4.30 13.89 9.71
CA ASP A 166 4.79 13.03 10.79
C ASP A 166 3.87 13.14 12.03
N GLU A 167 3.34 14.32 12.31
CA GLU A 167 2.42 14.58 13.42
C GLU A 167 1.07 13.91 13.22
N GLU A 168 0.47 14.03 12.02
CA GLU A 168 -0.80 13.35 11.70
C GLU A 168 -0.65 11.83 11.74
N TYR A 169 0.45 11.29 11.21
CA TYR A 169 0.73 9.85 11.26
C TYR A 169 0.93 9.38 12.70
N ALA A 170 1.69 10.12 13.52
CA ALA A 170 1.90 9.80 14.92
C ALA A 170 0.59 9.83 15.73
N ALA A 171 -0.32 10.76 15.44
CA ALA A 171 -1.63 10.81 16.07
C ALA A 171 -2.46 9.55 15.77
N LYS A 172 -2.44 9.04 14.53
CA LYS A 172 -3.09 7.76 14.17
C LYS A 172 -2.48 6.59 14.93
N VAL A 173 -1.15 6.53 15.03
CA VAL A 173 -0.42 5.48 15.78
C VAL A 173 -0.78 5.53 17.27
N GLU A 174 -0.94 6.70 17.86
CA GLU A 174 -1.33 6.82 19.27
C GLU A 174 -2.80 6.42 19.49
N ALA A 175 -3.69 6.79 18.56
CA ALA A 175 -5.13 6.50 18.65
C ALA A 175 -5.45 4.99 18.72
N ILE A 176 -4.67 4.14 18.04
CA ILE A 176 -4.89 2.68 18.06
C ILE A 176 -4.55 2.02 19.40
N GLY A 177 -3.68 2.63 20.21
CA GLY A 177 -3.25 2.11 21.51
C GLY A 177 -2.56 0.74 21.47
N GLU A 178 -2.76 -0.08 22.50
CA GLU A 178 -2.25 -1.45 22.57
C GLU A 178 -3.09 -2.41 21.73
N VAL A 179 -2.43 -3.23 20.91
CA VAL A 179 -3.03 -4.20 19.99
C VAL A 179 -2.19 -5.48 19.91
N ASP A 180 -2.80 -6.60 19.52
CA ASP A 180 -2.10 -7.86 19.29
C ASP A 180 -1.31 -7.83 17.97
N VAL A 181 -1.89 -7.19 16.94
CA VAL A 181 -1.32 -7.07 15.61
C VAL A 181 -1.43 -5.62 15.14
N LEU A 182 -0.29 -5.02 14.81
CA LEU A 182 -0.24 -3.69 14.24
C LEU A 182 -0.12 -3.80 12.72
N CYS A 183 -1.15 -3.34 12.02
CA CYS A 183 -1.22 -3.25 10.56
C CYS A 183 -0.94 -1.81 10.12
N SER A 184 0.12 -1.57 9.35
CA SER A 184 0.38 -0.27 8.75
C SER A 184 0.64 -0.38 7.26
N HIS A 185 0.50 0.69 6.49
CA HIS A 185 0.97 0.67 5.11
C HIS A 185 2.50 0.74 5.05
N ILE A 186 3.10 1.82 5.59
CA ILE A 186 4.57 2.00 5.61
C ILE A 186 5.25 1.20 6.73
N PRO A 187 6.54 0.83 6.56
CA PRO A 187 7.31 0.11 7.58
C PRO A 187 7.63 0.96 8.82
N PRO A 188 7.93 0.35 9.98
CA PRO A 188 8.66 1.05 11.03
C PRO A 188 10.04 1.47 10.53
N ASP A 189 10.56 2.59 11.04
CA ASP A 189 11.83 3.18 10.59
C ASP A 189 13.07 2.37 11.04
N VAL A 190 13.29 1.24 10.35
CA VAL A 190 14.40 0.30 10.57
C VAL A 190 15.10 0.07 9.24
N PRO A 191 16.42 0.36 9.10
CA PRO A 191 17.13 0.31 7.82
C PRO A 191 16.96 -0.99 7.04
N GLU A 192 16.95 -2.13 7.73
CA GLU A 192 16.79 -3.45 7.12
C GLU A 192 15.39 -3.65 6.52
N LEU A 193 14.37 -3.01 7.10
CA LEU A 193 12.97 -3.08 6.64
C LEU A 193 12.63 -2.02 5.60
N THR A 194 13.41 -0.94 5.51
CA THR A 194 13.14 0.21 4.64
C THR A 194 14.00 0.25 3.37
N TYR A 195 15.08 -0.53 3.29
CA TYR A 195 15.92 -0.55 2.09
C TYR A 195 15.31 -1.38 0.96
N ASP A 196 15.07 -0.72 -0.18
CA ASP A 196 14.68 -1.39 -1.42
C ASP A 196 15.93 -1.74 -2.24
N THR A 197 16.08 -3.03 -2.55
CA THR A 197 17.26 -3.58 -3.22
C THR A 197 17.31 -3.31 -4.72
N VAL A 198 16.16 -3.05 -5.34
CA VAL A 198 16.05 -2.74 -6.77
C VAL A 198 16.17 -1.23 -6.99
N ALA A 199 15.40 -0.43 -6.23
CA ALA A 199 15.51 1.01 -6.27
C ALA A 199 16.83 1.53 -5.65
N ARG A 200 17.52 0.69 -4.88
CA ARG A 200 18.80 0.95 -4.21
C ARG A 200 18.75 2.21 -3.34
N ARG A 201 17.67 2.38 -2.60
CA ARG A 201 17.42 3.51 -1.71
C ARG A 201 16.61 3.07 -0.50
N PHE A 202 16.60 3.90 0.53
CA PHE A 202 15.69 3.75 1.65
C PHE A 202 14.36 4.39 1.31
N GLU A 203 13.28 3.63 1.42
CA GLU A 203 11.93 4.19 1.47
C GLU A 203 11.67 4.78 2.87
N ARG A 204 10.70 5.70 2.96
CA ARG A 204 10.46 6.43 4.19
C ARG A 204 9.65 5.58 5.18
N GLY A 205 10.29 5.12 6.25
CA GLY A 205 9.62 4.46 7.38
C GLY A 205 9.12 5.45 8.44
N SER A 206 8.33 4.95 9.39
CA SER A 206 7.78 5.76 10.49
C SER A 206 8.49 5.52 11.82
N ARG A 207 9.04 6.60 12.39
CA ARG A 207 9.65 6.58 13.73
C ARG A 207 8.60 6.43 14.83
N ALA A 208 7.47 7.10 14.71
CA ALA A 208 6.35 6.97 15.66
C ALA A 208 5.87 5.51 15.74
N LEU A 209 5.81 4.83 14.59
CA LEU A 209 5.47 3.41 14.52
C LEU A 209 6.52 2.53 15.21
N LEU A 210 7.81 2.77 14.97
CA LEU A 210 8.89 2.03 15.63
C LEU A 210 8.85 2.23 17.16
N ASP A 211 8.62 3.45 17.62
CA ASP A 211 8.53 3.77 19.05
C ASP A 211 7.31 3.10 19.70
N ALA A 212 6.16 3.07 19.01
CA ALA A 212 4.99 2.32 19.45
C ALA A 212 5.28 0.81 19.55
N ILE A 213 5.90 0.20 18.54
CA ILE A 213 6.29 -1.22 18.56
C ILE A 213 7.18 -1.54 19.77
N ARG A 214 8.17 -0.69 20.06
CA ARG A 214 9.07 -0.89 21.21
C ARG A 214 8.35 -0.79 22.55
N ARG A 215 7.35 0.10 22.64
CA ARG A 215 6.57 0.39 23.84
C ARG A 215 5.53 -0.69 24.12
N THR A 216 4.66 -0.98 23.15
CA THR A 216 3.49 -1.84 23.32
C THR A 216 3.76 -3.30 22.96
N ARG A 217 4.84 -3.58 22.22
CA ARG A 217 5.33 -4.92 21.88
C ARG A 217 4.22 -5.83 21.31
N PRO A 218 3.48 -5.39 20.25
CA PRO A 218 2.48 -6.24 19.62
C PRO A 218 3.14 -7.53 19.14
N ARG A 219 2.38 -8.63 19.01
CA ARG A 219 2.94 -9.89 18.55
C ARG A 219 3.47 -9.77 17.12
N TYR A 220 2.76 -9.03 16.28
CA TYR A 220 3.12 -8.78 14.89
C TYR A 220 3.01 -7.30 14.53
N SER A 221 3.89 -6.85 13.64
CA SER A 221 3.78 -5.61 12.88
C SER A 221 3.83 -5.96 11.38
N LEU A 222 2.71 -5.76 10.68
CA LEU A 222 2.53 -6.13 9.28
C LEU A 222 2.44 -4.87 8.42
N PHE A 223 3.21 -4.81 7.33
CA PHE A 223 3.29 -3.63 6.46
C PHE A 223 3.70 -3.95 5.02
N GLY A 224 3.62 -2.99 4.11
CA GLY A 224 4.08 -3.10 2.73
C GLY A 224 5.04 -1.97 2.36
N HIS A 225 4.70 -1.22 1.30
CA HIS A 225 5.37 -0.04 0.77
C HIS A 225 6.75 -0.28 0.13
N VAL A 226 7.60 -1.12 0.73
CA VAL A 226 8.90 -1.49 0.17
C VAL A 226 8.73 -2.71 -0.71
N HIS A 227 8.88 -2.53 -2.03
CA HIS A 227 8.51 -3.57 -2.99
C HIS A 227 9.54 -4.71 -3.08
N GLN A 228 10.83 -4.40 -2.94
CA GLN A 228 11.92 -5.36 -2.95
C GLN A 228 12.81 -5.21 -1.70
N PRO A 229 12.28 -5.52 -0.51
CA PRO A 229 12.95 -5.23 0.76
C PRO A 229 14.24 -6.03 0.93
N LEU A 230 15.24 -5.43 1.59
CA LEU A 230 16.48 -6.11 1.97
C LEU A 230 16.19 -7.35 2.84
N VAL A 231 15.36 -7.20 3.87
CA VAL A 231 14.80 -8.33 4.60
C VAL A 231 13.28 -8.22 4.64
N ARG A 232 12.61 -9.34 4.36
CA ARG A 232 11.14 -9.40 4.41
C ARG A 232 10.60 -9.48 5.84
N ARG A 233 11.39 -10.00 6.78
CA ARG A 233 10.96 -10.23 8.16
C ARG A 233 12.15 -10.10 9.10
N MET A 234 11.92 -9.46 10.25
CA MET A 234 12.86 -9.45 11.37
C MET A 234 12.11 -9.25 12.69
N ARG A 235 12.84 -9.26 13.81
CA ARG A 235 12.28 -8.91 15.12
C ARG A 235 12.77 -7.55 15.58
N VAL A 236 11.86 -6.78 16.17
CA VAL A 236 12.16 -5.60 16.99
C VAL A 236 11.71 -5.93 18.41
N GLY A 237 12.67 -6.27 19.28
CA GLY A 237 12.34 -6.86 20.58
C GLY A 237 11.59 -8.19 20.42
N ALA A 238 10.42 -8.30 21.03
CA ALA A 238 9.56 -9.49 20.89
C ALA A 238 8.66 -9.45 19.65
N THR A 239 8.44 -8.28 19.07
CA THR A 239 7.53 -8.09 17.93
C THR A 239 8.14 -8.64 16.65
N GLU A 240 7.34 -9.39 15.91
CA GLU A 240 7.67 -9.87 14.58
C GLU A 240 7.22 -8.86 13.51
N CYS A 241 8.17 -8.18 12.89
CA CYS A 241 7.94 -7.24 11.81
C CYS A 241 7.99 -7.98 10.47
N VAL A 242 6.95 -7.86 9.65
CA VAL A 242 6.81 -8.59 8.38
C VAL A 242 6.34 -7.65 7.28
N ASN A 243 7.15 -7.55 6.22
CA ASN A 243 6.71 -6.97 4.96
C ASN A 243 5.86 -8.01 4.19
N VAL A 244 4.57 -7.71 4.04
CA VAL A 244 3.56 -8.53 3.34
C VAL A 244 3.37 -8.11 1.88
N GLY A 245 3.96 -6.99 1.45
CA GLY A 245 4.10 -6.56 0.06
C GLY A 245 5.34 -7.18 -0.63
N HIS A 246 5.50 -7.13 -1.95
CA HIS A 246 4.70 -6.52 -3.01
C HIS A 246 3.67 -7.54 -3.58
N PHE A 247 2.37 -7.35 -3.36
CA PHE A 247 1.34 -8.30 -3.81
C PHE A 247 1.19 -8.32 -5.33
N ALA A 248 1.22 -7.16 -5.98
CA ALA A 248 1.00 -7.04 -7.42
C ALA A 248 1.91 -7.97 -8.23
N ALA A 249 3.18 -8.09 -7.84
CA ALA A 249 4.15 -8.95 -8.51
C ALA A 249 4.06 -10.44 -8.10
N ARG A 250 3.53 -10.75 -6.91
CA ARG A 250 3.58 -12.11 -6.35
C ARG A 250 2.26 -12.87 -6.45
N GLY A 251 1.13 -12.18 -6.50
CA GLY A 251 -0.22 -12.78 -6.56
C GLY A 251 -0.56 -13.68 -5.36
N ARG A 252 0.21 -13.62 -4.27
CA ARG A 252 0.09 -14.54 -3.13
C ARG A 252 0.08 -13.77 -1.82
N PRO A 253 -0.96 -13.97 -0.97
CA PRO A 253 -1.02 -13.33 0.34
C PRO A 253 0.00 -13.95 1.32
N TRP A 254 0.32 -13.19 2.36
CA TRP A 254 0.93 -13.75 3.56
C TRP A 254 -0.18 -14.22 4.52
N SER A 255 -0.04 -15.39 5.14
CA SER A 255 -1.06 -15.93 6.05
C SER A 255 -0.62 -15.88 7.50
N LEU A 256 -1.50 -15.41 8.37
CA LEU A 256 -1.40 -15.51 9.82
C LEU A 256 -2.42 -16.53 10.33
N SER A 257 -2.01 -17.44 11.21
CA SER A 257 -2.92 -18.40 11.86
C SER A 257 -2.71 -18.49 13.36
N TRP A 258 -3.79 -18.79 14.08
CA TRP A 258 -3.76 -19.01 15.53
C TRP A 258 -4.93 -19.82 16.08
#